data_AF-A0A836WXJ9-F1
#
_entry.id   AF-A0A836WXJ9-F1
#
_cell.length_a   1.000
_cell.length_b   1.000
_cell.length_c   1.000
_cell.angle_alpha   90.00
_cell.angle_beta   90.00
_cell.angle_gamma   90.00
#
_symmetry.space_group_name_H-M   'P 1'
#
loop_
_entity.id
_entity.type
_entity.pdbx_description
1 polymer ?
#
loop_
_entity_poly.entity_id
_entity_poly.type
_entity_poly.pdbx_seq_one_letter_code
_entity_poly.pdbx_strand_id
1 'polypeptide(L)'
;SRPEQIAILPDLAAGCSMADMANQSNVQKCWEELAAIVDVESTVTPVTYINSAADLKAFCGQHDGIVCTSSNAKKILQWSFDKREKVLFFPDQHLGRNTGFDMGIPLDEMVLWDFKKPQGGLTVEQIQKAKIILWSGFCSVHQVFQPEHIDDFLQQYPETQVIAHPEASFEVCRKADYIGSTETILQIIRDAEPGTRWLVATELNLVNRLHEECKDQGKNVHFMSATVSMCSTMFRTDPQHLAWVLENLVAGHVVNQVAVQEPNATLARKALNNMLSVV
;
A
#
# COMPACT_ATOMS: atom_id res chain seq x y z
N SER A 1 -8.17 17.98 -8.89
CA SER A 1 -7.69 18.42 -10.22
C SER A 1 -8.82 19.14 -10.93
N ARG A 2 -8.48 20.13 -11.75
CA ARG A 2 -9.45 20.79 -12.64
C ARG A 2 -9.52 20.02 -13.98
N PRO A 3 -10.67 19.97 -14.67
CA PRO A 3 -10.83 19.17 -15.89
C PRO A 3 -9.82 19.47 -17.01
N GLU A 4 -9.31 20.70 -17.06
CA GLU A 4 -8.34 21.17 -18.03
C GLU A 4 -6.88 20.83 -17.69
N GLN A 5 -6.62 20.29 -16.50
CA GLN A 5 -5.26 19.91 -16.10
C GLN A 5 -4.81 18.65 -16.82
N ILE A 6 -3.66 18.75 -17.47
CA ILE A 6 -2.97 17.62 -18.10
C ILE A 6 -2.03 17.01 -17.08
N ALA A 7 -2.19 15.71 -16.80
CA ALA A 7 -1.24 14.93 -16.02
C ALA A 7 -0.26 14.23 -16.97
N ILE A 8 1.03 14.34 -16.70
CA ILE A 8 2.11 13.74 -17.51
C ILE A 8 2.97 12.87 -16.60
N LEU A 9 3.32 11.68 -17.08
CA LEU A 9 4.28 10.80 -16.42
C LEU A 9 5.59 10.78 -17.23
N PRO A 10 6.75 11.19 -16.66
CA PRO A 10 7.99 11.30 -17.43
C PRO A 10 8.43 10.01 -18.13
N ASP A 11 8.24 8.86 -17.48
CA ASP A 11 8.44 7.54 -18.09
C ASP A 11 7.17 6.70 -17.88
N LEU A 12 6.50 6.30 -18.96
CA LEU A 12 5.27 5.48 -18.90
C LEU A 12 5.50 4.08 -18.31
N ALA A 13 6.74 3.61 -18.25
CA ALA A 13 7.09 2.36 -17.59
C ALA A 13 7.37 2.53 -16.08
N ALA A 14 7.26 3.75 -15.52
CA ALA A 14 7.28 3.98 -14.07
C ALA A 14 5.97 3.51 -13.42
N GLY A 15 5.86 2.20 -13.23
CA GLY A 15 4.72 1.53 -12.61
C GLY A 15 4.94 1.12 -11.14
N CYS A 16 4.13 0.18 -10.66
CA CYS A 16 4.29 -0.43 -9.34
C CYS A 16 4.10 -1.93 -9.46
N SER A 17 5.15 -2.71 -9.22
CA SER A 17 5.10 -4.17 -9.34
C SER A 17 4.03 -4.81 -8.47
N MET A 18 3.77 -4.25 -7.29
CA MET A 18 2.69 -4.69 -6.40
C MET A 18 1.30 -4.38 -6.95
N ALA A 19 1.11 -3.22 -7.57
CA ALA A 19 -0.16 -2.88 -8.24
C ALA A 19 -0.46 -3.88 -9.36
N ASP A 20 0.57 -4.31 -10.09
CA ASP A 20 0.47 -5.29 -11.17
C ASP A 20 0.18 -6.73 -10.69
N MET A 21 0.32 -7.01 -9.38
CA MET A 21 -0.03 -8.33 -8.80
C MET A 21 -1.55 -8.56 -8.72
N ALA A 22 -2.36 -7.52 -8.89
CA ALA A 22 -3.80 -7.61 -9.06
C ALA A 22 -4.18 -7.00 -10.41
N ASN A 23 -5.08 -7.66 -11.13
CA ASN A 23 -5.66 -7.13 -12.38
C ASN A 23 -7.15 -7.37 -12.39
N GLN A 24 -7.86 -6.63 -13.24
CA GLN A 24 -9.32 -6.67 -13.31
C GLN A 24 -9.86 -8.08 -13.55
N SER A 25 -9.24 -8.87 -14.43
CA SER A 25 -9.70 -10.23 -14.73
C SER A 25 -9.63 -11.15 -13.51
N ASN A 26 -8.53 -11.09 -12.74
CA ASN A 26 -8.35 -11.93 -11.56
C ASN A 26 -9.26 -11.48 -10.40
N VAL A 27 -9.44 -10.18 -10.22
CA VAL A 27 -10.33 -9.64 -9.18
C VAL A 27 -11.79 -9.95 -9.51
N GLN A 28 -12.20 -9.83 -10.78
CA GLN A 28 -13.53 -10.20 -11.24
C GLN A 28 -13.80 -11.69 -10.99
N LYS A 29 -12.85 -12.57 -11.36
CA LYS A 29 -12.94 -14.00 -11.07
C LYS A 29 -13.07 -14.29 -9.58
N CYS A 30 -12.25 -13.63 -8.74
CA CYS A 30 -12.36 -13.75 -7.28
C CYS A 30 -13.75 -13.36 -6.80
N TRP A 31 -14.30 -12.25 -7.29
CA TRP A 31 -15.64 -11.78 -6.93
C TRP A 31 -16.72 -12.81 -7.29
N GLU A 32 -16.66 -13.39 -8.49
CA GLU A 32 -17.59 -14.43 -8.95
C GLU A 32 -17.48 -15.71 -8.13
N GLU A 33 -16.26 -16.14 -7.79
CA GLU A 33 -16.04 -17.32 -6.93
C GLU A 33 -16.55 -17.08 -5.50
N LEU A 34 -16.41 -15.86 -4.97
CA LEU A 34 -17.00 -15.47 -3.68
C LEU A 34 -18.53 -15.43 -3.75
N ALA A 35 -19.11 -14.89 -4.83
CA ALA A 35 -20.56 -14.83 -5.06
C ALA A 35 -21.23 -16.21 -5.09
N ALA A 36 -20.48 -17.26 -5.46
CA ALA A 36 -20.98 -18.63 -5.44
C ALA A 36 -21.08 -19.22 -4.01
N ILE A 37 -20.51 -18.56 -3.00
CA ILE A 37 -20.39 -19.05 -1.62
C ILE A 37 -21.14 -18.15 -0.62
N VAL A 38 -21.08 -16.83 -0.84
CA VAL A 38 -21.74 -15.81 0.00
C VAL A 38 -22.49 -14.81 -0.88
N ASP A 39 -23.46 -14.09 -0.31
CA ASP A 39 -24.10 -12.96 -0.99
C ASP A 39 -23.13 -11.77 -1.06
N VAL A 40 -22.21 -11.80 -2.03
CA VAL A 40 -21.03 -10.94 -2.07
C VAL A 40 -21.38 -9.45 -2.09
N GLU A 41 -22.49 -9.06 -2.72
CA GLU A 41 -22.91 -7.66 -2.85
C GLU A 41 -23.46 -7.07 -1.54
N SER A 42 -23.95 -7.91 -0.63
CA SER A 42 -24.43 -7.47 0.69
C SER A 42 -23.42 -7.73 1.82
N THR A 43 -22.49 -8.68 1.63
CA THR A 43 -21.59 -9.16 2.70
C THR A 43 -20.13 -8.73 2.55
N VAL A 44 -19.63 -8.46 1.34
CA VAL A 44 -18.19 -8.18 1.10
C VAL A 44 -17.99 -6.75 0.60
N THR A 45 -17.15 -5.97 1.28
CA THR A 45 -16.69 -4.66 0.78
C THR A 45 -15.35 -4.82 0.05
N PRO A 46 -15.25 -4.49 -1.25
CA PRO A 46 -13.97 -4.48 -1.94
C PRO A 46 -13.19 -3.22 -1.60
N VAL A 47 -12.01 -3.39 -1.01
CA VAL A 47 -11.09 -2.33 -0.61
C VAL A 47 -9.81 -2.46 -1.41
N THR A 48 -9.51 -1.44 -2.24
CA THR A 48 -8.24 -1.40 -2.98
C THR A 48 -7.30 -0.35 -2.40
N TYR A 49 -6.04 -0.72 -2.20
CA TYR A 49 -4.99 0.25 -1.86
C TYR A 49 -4.75 1.20 -3.04
N ILE A 50 -4.32 2.43 -2.76
CA ILE A 50 -4.04 3.46 -3.78
C ILE A 50 -3.04 2.96 -4.83
N ASN A 51 -2.13 2.06 -4.43
CA ASN A 51 -1.20 1.33 -5.28
C ASN A 51 -1.93 0.21 -6.05
N SER A 52 -2.80 0.62 -6.96
CA SER A 52 -3.61 -0.24 -7.84
C SER A 52 -3.91 0.49 -9.16
N ALA A 53 -4.24 -0.27 -10.19
CA ALA A 53 -4.66 0.31 -11.47
C ALA A 53 -6.05 0.99 -11.37
N ALA A 54 -6.36 1.86 -12.34
CA ALA A 54 -7.59 2.65 -12.32
C ALA A 54 -8.86 1.79 -12.55
N ASP A 55 -8.74 0.69 -13.30
CA ASP A 55 -9.78 -0.32 -13.50
C ASP A 55 -10.15 -1.06 -12.20
N LEU A 56 -9.18 -1.30 -11.32
CA LEU A 56 -9.39 -1.86 -9.99
C LEU A 56 -10.08 -0.89 -9.03
N LYS A 57 -9.78 0.40 -9.13
CA LYS A 57 -10.53 1.45 -8.43
C LYS A 57 -11.96 1.54 -8.97
N ALA A 58 -12.14 1.39 -10.29
CA ALA A 58 -13.45 1.33 -10.92
C ALA A 58 -14.26 0.12 -10.46
N PHE A 59 -13.63 -1.06 -10.34
CA PHE A 59 -14.23 -2.26 -9.76
C PHE A 59 -14.75 -1.99 -8.33
N CYS A 60 -13.93 -1.38 -7.46
CA CYS A 60 -14.41 -0.95 -6.15
C CYS A 60 -15.61 0.00 -6.26
N GLY A 61 -15.58 0.99 -7.15
CA GLY A 61 -16.69 1.93 -7.33
C GLY A 61 -17.98 1.26 -7.82
N GLN A 62 -17.87 0.24 -8.67
CA GLN A 62 -18.98 -0.55 -9.17
C GLN A 62 -19.65 -1.36 -8.07
N HIS A 63 -18.88 -1.95 -7.16
CA HIS A 63 -19.35 -2.82 -6.08
C HIS A 63 -19.52 -2.11 -4.73
N ASP A 64 -19.72 -0.79 -4.76
CA ASP A 64 -19.87 0.09 -3.57
C ASP A 64 -18.72 -0.01 -2.54
N GLY A 65 -17.55 -0.37 -3.02
CA GLY A 65 -16.29 -0.39 -2.30
C GLY A 65 -15.57 0.96 -2.23
N ILE A 66 -14.29 0.90 -1.87
CA ILE A 66 -13.54 2.07 -1.44
C ILE A 66 -12.03 1.93 -1.69
N VAL A 67 -11.33 3.05 -1.85
CA VAL A 67 -9.87 3.10 -1.92
C VAL A 67 -9.29 3.34 -0.53
N CYS A 68 -8.10 2.80 -0.24
CA CYS A 68 -7.36 3.12 0.99
C CYS A 68 -5.92 3.60 0.68
N THR A 69 -5.28 4.15 1.71
CA THR A 69 -3.84 4.46 1.77
C THR A 69 -3.27 3.86 3.05
N SER A 70 -1.94 3.77 3.19
CA SER A 70 -1.33 3.31 4.43
C SER A 70 -1.64 4.24 5.62
N SER A 71 -1.92 5.52 5.37
CA SER A 71 -2.26 6.51 6.41
C SER A 71 -3.71 6.41 6.90
N ASN A 72 -4.63 5.85 6.11
CA ASN A 72 -6.06 5.81 6.45
C ASN A 72 -6.66 4.39 6.51
N ALA A 73 -5.86 3.34 6.28
CA ALA A 73 -6.33 1.95 6.19
C ALA A 73 -7.24 1.54 7.37
N LYS A 74 -6.88 1.92 8.60
CA LYS A 74 -7.70 1.64 9.80
C LYS A 74 -9.10 2.25 9.73
N LYS A 75 -9.21 3.53 9.32
CA LYS A 75 -10.50 4.21 9.15
C LYS A 75 -11.33 3.56 8.03
N ILE A 76 -10.67 3.16 6.94
CA ILE A 76 -11.32 2.53 5.79
C ILE A 76 -11.84 1.13 6.13
N LEU A 77 -11.07 0.32 6.87
CA LEU A 77 -11.55 -0.97 7.37
C LEU A 77 -12.72 -0.78 8.32
N GLN A 78 -12.67 0.19 9.24
CA GLN A 78 -13.80 0.50 10.13
C GLN A 78 -15.06 0.85 9.31
N TRP A 79 -14.95 1.78 8.36
CA TRP A 79 -16.05 2.15 7.47
C TRP A 79 -16.61 0.95 6.69
N SER A 80 -15.74 0.01 6.32
CA SER A 80 -16.14 -1.18 5.57
C SER A 80 -16.94 -2.14 6.47
N PHE A 81 -16.51 -2.34 7.71
CA PHE A 81 -17.19 -3.20 8.69
C PHE A 81 -18.50 -2.59 9.22
N ASP A 82 -18.62 -1.26 9.22
CA ASP A 82 -19.89 -0.59 9.56
C ASP A 82 -20.97 -0.83 8.48
N LYS A 83 -20.57 -1.27 7.27
CA LYS A 83 -21.47 -1.49 6.13
C LYS A 83 -21.71 -2.96 5.82
N ARG A 84 -20.65 -3.77 5.82
CA ARG A 84 -20.69 -5.18 5.44
C ARG A 84 -19.79 -5.98 6.36
N GLU A 85 -20.11 -7.26 6.53
CA GLU A 85 -19.41 -8.13 7.48
C GLU A 85 -17.98 -8.53 7.07
N LYS A 86 -17.63 -8.44 5.78
CA LYS A 86 -16.35 -8.87 5.23
C LYS A 86 -15.68 -7.80 4.37
N VAL A 87 -14.37 -7.90 4.24
CA VAL A 87 -13.55 -7.07 3.35
C VAL A 87 -12.75 -7.95 2.40
N LEU A 88 -12.77 -7.65 1.11
CA LEU A 88 -11.78 -8.11 0.14
C LEU A 88 -10.71 -7.02 -0.01
N PHE A 89 -9.51 -7.26 0.50
CA PHE A 89 -8.43 -6.26 0.56
C PHE A 89 -7.32 -6.58 -0.44
N PHE A 90 -7.01 -5.66 -1.36
CA PHE A 90 -6.04 -5.88 -2.43
C PHE A 90 -5.26 -4.61 -2.82
N PRO A 91 -4.06 -4.72 -3.42
CA PRO A 91 -3.32 -5.96 -3.66
C PRO A 91 -2.44 -6.41 -2.49
N ASP A 92 -2.19 -5.56 -1.49
CA ASP A 92 -1.21 -5.86 -0.44
C ASP A 92 -1.81 -6.61 0.75
N GLN A 93 -1.36 -7.86 0.94
CA GLN A 93 -1.74 -8.65 2.11
C GLN A 93 -1.23 -8.05 3.42
N HIS A 94 -0.08 -7.40 3.42
CA HIS A 94 0.60 -6.99 4.65
C HIS A 94 -0.08 -5.78 5.26
N LEU A 95 -0.33 -4.74 4.45
CA LEU A 95 -1.13 -3.60 4.88
C LEU A 95 -2.48 -4.04 5.44
N GLY A 96 -3.21 -4.90 4.72
CA GLY A 96 -4.50 -5.43 5.19
C GLY A 96 -4.40 -6.21 6.50
N ARG A 97 -3.43 -7.13 6.59
CA ARG A 97 -3.22 -7.98 7.77
C ARG A 97 -2.79 -7.20 8.99
N ASN A 98 -1.78 -6.34 8.87
CA ASN A 98 -1.26 -5.53 9.96
C ASN A 98 -2.35 -4.60 10.50
N THR A 99 -3.07 -3.92 9.59
CA THR A 99 -4.18 -3.04 9.98
C THR A 99 -5.31 -3.81 10.66
N GLY A 100 -5.73 -4.95 10.10
CA GLY A 100 -6.79 -5.78 10.70
C GLY A 100 -6.40 -6.32 12.08
N PHE A 101 -5.16 -6.76 12.25
CA PHE A 101 -4.65 -7.21 13.54
C PHE A 101 -4.64 -6.06 14.58
N ASP A 102 -4.22 -4.86 14.20
CA ASP A 102 -4.23 -3.68 15.09
C ASP A 102 -5.66 -3.19 15.43
N MET A 103 -6.67 -3.70 14.72
CA MET A 103 -8.09 -3.53 15.03
C MET A 103 -8.65 -4.68 15.90
N GLY A 104 -7.83 -5.65 16.28
CA GLY A 104 -8.23 -6.80 17.10
C GLY A 104 -8.86 -7.95 16.31
N ILE A 105 -8.73 -7.97 14.98
CA ILE A 105 -9.21 -9.08 14.17
C ILE A 105 -8.22 -10.25 14.26
N PRO A 106 -8.65 -11.46 14.67
CA PRO A 106 -7.78 -12.62 14.77
C PRO A 106 -7.15 -13.03 13.43
N LEU A 107 -5.91 -13.54 13.44
CA LEU A 107 -5.21 -13.98 12.23
C LEU A 107 -5.96 -15.10 11.49
N ASP A 108 -6.68 -15.96 12.20
CA ASP A 108 -7.49 -17.05 11.63
C ASP A 108 -8.84 -16.59 11.05
N GLU A 109 -9.20 -15.32 11.22
CA GLU A 109 -10.29 -14.63 10.50
C GLU A 109 -9.76 -13.81 9.31
N MET A 110 -8.45 -13.87 9.02
CA MET A 110 -7.82 -13.19 7.89
C MET A 110 -7.19 -14.20 6.93
N VAL A 111 -7.89 -14.50 5.84
CA VAL A 111 -7.49 -15.55 4.88
C VAL A 111 -6.75 -14.96 3.69
N LEU A 112 -5.77 -15.69 3.15
CA LEU A 112 -5.01 -15.28 1.98
C LEU A 112 -5.62 -15.87 0.71
N TRP A 113 -5.98 -15.02 -0.24
CA TRP A 113 -6.49 -15.39 -1.55
C TRP A 113 -5.35 -15.46 -2.58
N ASP A 114 -5.00 -16.68 -2.98
CA ASP A 114 -4.07 -16.94 -4.08
C ASP A 114 -4.83 -17.04 -5.40
N PHE A 115 -4.78 -15.97 -6.20
CA PHE A 115 -5.49 -15.87 -7.49
C PHE A 115 -5.10 -16.94 -8.53
N LYS A 116 -4.01 -17.70 -8.29
CA LYS A 116 -3.58 -18.80 -9.15
C LYS A 116 -4.32 -20.11 -8.85
N LYS A 117 -5.05 -20.18 -7.73
CA LYS A 117 -5.76 -21.37 -7.28
C LYS A 117 -7.28 -21.17 -7.40
N PRO A 118 -8.06 -22.25 -7.63
CA PRO A 118 -9.52 -22.19 -7.47
C PRO A 118 -9.89 -21.73 -6.06
N GLN A 119 -10.87 -20.83 -5.94
CA GLN A 119 -11.35 -20.29 -4.66
C GLN A 119 -10.24 -19.71 -3.78
N GLY A 120 -9.19 -19.15 -4.40
CA GLY A 120 -8.02 -18.62 -3.68
C GLY A 120 -7.18 -19.68 -2.96
N GLY A 121 -7.48 -20.98 -3.15
CA GLY A 121 -6.91 -22.07 -2.38
C GLY A 121 -7.54 -22.25 -0.99
N LEU A 122 -8.74 -21.71 -0.77
CA LEU A 122 -9.46 -21.73 0.51
C LEU A 122 -10.62 -22.72 0.47
N THR A 123 -11.04 -23.22 1.63
CA THR A 123 -12.30 -23.96 1.78
C THR A 123 -13.49 -23.01 1.93
N VAL A 124 -14.70 -23.52 1.71
CA VAL A 124 -15.95 -22.79 1.91
C VAL A 124 -16.05 -22.26 3.35
N GLU A 125 -15.70 -23.07 4.34
CA GLU A 125 -15.74 -22.69 5.75
C GLU A 125 -14.75 -21.57 6.08
N GLN A 126 -13.56 -21.59 5.45
CA GLN A 126 -12.58 -20.51 5.61
C GLN A 126 -13.11 -19.19 5.03
N ILE A 127 -13.73 -19.22 3.84
CA ILE A 127 -14.32 -18.04 3.20
C ILE A 127 -15.50 -17.49 4.04
N GLN A 128 -16.35 -18.37 4.55
CA GLN A 128 -17.49 -17.98 5.39
C GLN A 128 -17.05 -17.41 6.74
N LYS A 129 -15.99 -17.95 7.36
CA LYS A 129 -15.46 -17.47 8.64
C LYS A 129 -14.69 -16.16 8.49
N ALA A 130 -14.00 -15.94 7.37
CA ALA A 130 -13.11 -14.80 7.20
C ALA A 130 -13.85 -13.46 7.36
N LYS A 131 -13.21 -12.51 8.05
CA LYS A 131 -13.56 -11.09 8.04
C LYS A 131 -12.77 -10.30 7.02
N ILE A 132 -11.51 -10.68 6.78
CA ILE A 132 -10.68 -10.07 5.74
C ILE A 132 -10.14 -11.15 4.82
N ILE A 133 -10.42 -11.00 3.53
CA ILE A 133 -9.86 -11.79 2.45
C ILE A 133 -8.73 -10.96 1.84
N LEU A 134 -7.50 -11.35 2.12
CA LEU A 134 -6.28 -10.65 1.73
C LEU A 134 -5.81 -11.14 0.37
N TRP A 135 -5.57 -10.25 -0.58
CA TRP A 135 -4.95 -10.63 -1.85
C TRP A 135 -3.50 -11.05 -1.67
N SER A 136 -3.06 -12.12 -2.34
CA SER A 136 -1.67 -12.59 -2.30
C SER A 136 -0.71 -11.71 -3.12
N GLY A 137 -0.70 -10.40 -2.85
CA GLY A 137 0.28 -9.44 -3.34
C GLY A 137 1.06 -8.82 -2.17
N PHE A 138 2.20 -8.21 -2.50
CA PHE A 138 3.10 -7.61 -1.53
C PHE A 138 4.07 -6.63 -2.22
N CYS A 139 4.67 -5.73 -1.44
CA CYS A 139 5.70 -4.82 -1.93
C CYS A 139 7.09 -5.43 -1.77
N SER A 140 7.80 -5.70 -2.87
CA SER A 140 9.14 -6.29 -2.84
C SER A 140 10.17 -5.44 -2.08
N VAL A 141 9.95 -4.13 -1.98
CA VAL A 141 10.80 -3.22 -1.20
C VAL A 141 10.66 -3.51 0.29
N HIS A 142 9.44 -3.74 0.78
CA HIS A 142 9.16 -3.95 2.20
C HIS A 142 9.37 -5.40 2.66
N GLN A 143 9.37 -6.38 1.74
CA GLN A 143 9.59 -7.79 2.08
C GLN A 143 11.07 -8.17 2.27
N VAL A 144 12.01 -7.23 2.07
CA VAL A 144 13.42 -7.48 2.37
C VAL A 144 13.74 -7.37 3.86
N PHE A 145 12.87 -6.74 4.64
CA PHE A 145 13.06 -6.60 6.07
C PHE A 145 12.73 -7.91 6.78
N GLN A 146 13.59 -8.31 7.70
CA GLN A 146 13.45 -9.54 8.46
C GLN A 146 13.54 -9.22 9.96
N PRO A 147 12.84 -9.97 10.83
CA PRO A 147 12.89 -9.78 12.28
C PRO A 147 14.31 -9.83 12.86
N GLU A 148 15.21 -10.58 12.23
CA GLU A 148 16.61 -10.73 12.64
C GLU A 148 17.41 -9.45 12.42
N HIS A 149 17.06 -8.64 11.39
CA HIS A 149 17.71 -7.34 11.19
C HIS A 149 17.46 -6.39 12.36
N ILE A 150 16.29 -6.49 13.01
CA ILE A 150 15.97 -5.73 14.21
C ILE A 150 16.80 -6.26 15.39
N ASP A 151 16.82 -7.57 15.59
CA ASP A 151 17.53 -8.20 16.70
C ASP A 151 19.04 -7.87 16.66
N ASP A 152 19.67 -8.03 15.49
CA ASP A 152 21.10 -7.81 15.30
C ASP A 152 21.48 -6.34 15.53
N PHE A 153 20.60 -5.41 15.14
CA PHE A 153 20.83 -3.98 15.34
C PHE A 153 20.67 -3.59 16.82
N LEU A 154 19.64 -4.10 17.49
CA LEU A 154 19.39 -3.83 18.91
C LEU A 154 20.43 -4.47 19.83
N GLN A 155 21.09 -5.56 19.42
CA GLN A 155 22.25 -6.09 20.16
C GLN A 155 23.42 -5.08 20.22
N GLN A 156 23.61 -4.29 19.16
CA GLN A 156 24.69 -3.30 19.07
C GLN A 156 24.27 -1.95 19.64
N TYR A 157 23.01 -1.56 19.44
CA TYR A 157 22.44 -0.27 19.84
C TYR A 157 21.08 -0.47 20.54
N PRO A 158 21.05 -0.93 21.80
CA PRO A 158 19.82 -1.27 22.52
C PRO A 158 18.85 -0.10 22.72
N GLU A 159 19.33 1.14 22.62
CA GLU A 159 18.54 2.37 22.76
C GLU A 159 17.75 2.75 21.50
N THR A 160 17.94 2.01 20.40
CA THR A 160 17.33 2.32 19.11
C THR A 160 15.82 2.15 19.15
N GLN A 161 15.10 3.15 18.63
CA GLN A 161 13.68 3.03 18.33
C GLN A 161 13.48 2.45 16.92
N VAL A 162 12.59 1.47 16.80
CA VAL A 162 12.31 0.76 15.55
C VAL A 162 10.98 1.23 14.99
N ILE A 163 10.97 1.61 13.71
CA ILE A 163 9.76 2.05 13.02
C ILE A 163 9.63 1.40 11.65
N ALA A 164 8.46 0.84 11.36
CA ALA A 164 8.20 0.10 10.13
C ALA A 164 7.01 0.65 9.34
N HIS A 165 7.09 0.53 8.01
CA HIS A 165 5.93 0.72 7.15
C HIS A 165 4.99 -0.50 7.23
N PRO A 166 3.65 -0.33 7.23
CA PRO A 166 2.71 -1.45 7.37
C PRO A 166 2.69 -2.44 6.20
N GLU A 167 3.40 -2.16 5.10
CA GLU A 167 3.64 -3.11 4.00
C GLU A 167 4.74 -4.15 4.33
N ALA A 168 5.47 -3.99 5.44
CA ALA A 168 6.45 -4.96 5.90
C ALA A 168 5.77 -6.24 6.42
N SER A 169 6.55 -7.32 6.55
CA SER A 169 6.03 -8.58 7.08
C SER A 169 5.38 -8.39 8.46
N PHE A 170 4.47 -9.30 8.81
CA PHE A 170 3.74 -9.20 10.07
C PHE A 170 4.72 -9.25 11.25
N GLU A 171 5.70 -10.13 11.15
CA GLU A 171 6.75 -10.37 12.14
C GLU A 171 7.63 -9.14 12.36
N VAL A 172 8.01 -8.43 11.28
CA VAL A 172 8.74 -7.15 11.38
C VAL A 172 7.87 -6.09 12.05
N CYS A 173 6.62 -5.96 11.63
CA CYS A 173 5.71 -4.99 12.23
C CYS A 173 5.48 -5.26 13.73
N ARG A 174 5.37 -6.53 14.14
CA ARG A 174 5.19 -6.89 15.55
C ARG A 174 6.43 -6.62 16.42
N LYS A 175 7.61 -6.50 15.83
CA LYS A 175 8.84 -6.12 16.54
C LYS A 175 9.14 -4.62 16.52
N ALA A 176 8.44 -3.84 15.69
CA ALA A 176 8.65 -2.40 15.63
C ALA A 176 7.94 -1.69 16.79
N ASP A 177 8.57 -0.65 17.34
CA ASP A 177 7.95 0.22 18.35
C ASP A 177 6.83 1.06 17.73
N TYR A 178 6.97 1.42 16.45
CA TYR A 178 6.00 2.20 15.70
C TYR A 178 5.73 1.57 14.34
N ILE A 179 4.47 1.65 13.90
CA ILE A 179 4.04 1.25 12.56
C ILE A 179 3.30 2.42 11.94
N GLY A 180 3.67 2.83 10.72
CA GLY A 180 3.03 3.97 10.10
C GLY A 180 3.36 4.16 8.63
N SER A 181 2.53 4.97 7.97
CA SER A 181 2.79 5.43 6.60
C SER A 181 4.10 6.22 6.52
N THR A 182 4.64 6.41 5.32
CA THR A 182 5.78 7.31 5.07
C THR A 182 5.65 8.65 5.79
N GLU A 183 4.48 9.29 5.73
CA GLU A 183 4.24 10.57 6.40
C GLU A 183 4.34 10.44 7.92
N THR A 184 3.76 9.38 8.49
CA THR A 184 3.83 9.07 9.92
C THR A 184 5.27 8.84 10.36
N ILE A 185 6.07 8.12 9.56
CA ILE A 185 7.49 7.87 9.83
C ILE A 185 8.26 9.19 9.87
N LEU A 186 8.07 10.03 8.85
CA LEU A 186 8.71 11.35 8.78
C LEU A 186 8.34 12.20 9.99
N GLN A 187 7.05 12.28 10.34
CA GLN A 187 6.58 13.08 11.47
C GLN A 187 7.18 12.61 12.80
N ILE A 188 7.12 11.31 13.10
CA ILE A 188 7.64 10.75 14.35
C ILE A 188 9.13 11.06 14.52
N ILE A 189 9.94 10.86 13.48
CA ILE A 189 11.39 11.06 13.57
C ILE A 189 11.75 12.55 13.62
N ARG A 190 11.03 13.41 12.89
CA ARG A 190 11.22 14.87 12.94
C ARG A 190 10.88 15.43 14.32
N ASP A 191 9.81 14.96 14.94
CA ASP A 191 9.36 15.41 16.25
C ASP A 191 10.12 14.78 17.42
N ALA A 192 10.87 13.71 17.17
CA ALA A 192 11.66 13.04 18.21
C ALA A 192 12.67 13.98 18.88
N GLU A 193 13.06 13.65 20.11
CA GLU A 193 14.11 14.37 20.81
C GLU A 193 15.47 14.29 20.06
N PRO A 194 16.33 15.32 20.17
CA PRO A 194 17.69 15.29 19.68
C PRO A 194 18.48 14.08 20.22
N GLY A 195 19.45 13.60 19.45
CA GLY A 195 20.32 12.48 19.87
C GLY A 195 19.69 11.08 19.79
N THR A 196 18.42 10.96 19.40
CA THR A 196 17.75 9.66 19.26
C THR A 196 18.31 8.83 18.10
N ARG A 197 18.20 7.50 18.22
CA ARG A 197 18.59 6.54 17.18
C ARG A 197 17.37 5.81 16.67
N TRP A 198 17.28 5.66 15.35
CA TRP A 198 16.13 5.11 14.64
C TRP A 198 16.56 4.02 13.66
N LEU A 199 15.86 2.89 13.68
CA LEU A 199 15.96 1.83 12.68
C LEU A 199 14.67 1.81 11.86
N VAL A 200 14.76 2.09 10.56
CA VAL A 200 13.61 2.39 9.72
C VAL A 200 13.42 1.34 8.62
N ALA A 201 12.25 0.70 8.60
CA ALA A 201 11.82 -0.25 7.56
C ALA A 201 10.86 0.42 6.56
N THR A 202 11.43 1.19 5.62
CA THR A 202 10.72 1.75 4.46
C THR A 202 11.71 1.95 3.30
N GLU A 203 11.34 2.63 2.23
CA GLU A 203 12.20 2.85 1.06
C GLU A 203 13.51 3.62 1.41
N LEU A 204 14.64 3.19 0.83
CA LEU A 204 15.99 3.66 1.19
C LEU A 204 16.20 5.17 0.98
N ASN A 205 15.73 5.76 -0.12
CA ASN A 205 15.95 7.18 -0.38
C ASN A 205 15.22 8.06 0.64
N LEU A 206 14.05 7.63 1.10
CA LEU A 206 13.36 8.29 2.21
C LEU A 206 14.24 8.29 3.46
N VAL A 207 14.80 7.13 3.83
CA VAL A 207 15.64 6.99 5.02
C VAL A 207 16.91 7.83 4.91
N ASN A 208 17.60 7.80 3.75
CA ASN A 208 18.80 8.60 3.52
C ASN A 208 18.52 10.11 3.60
N ARG A 209 17.43 10.57 2.99
CA ARG A 209 17.03 11.97 3.08
C ARG A 209 16.71 12.37 4.52
N LEU A 210 16.03 11.52 5.26
CA LEU A 210 15.68 11.78 6.66
C LEU A 210 16.90 11.79 7.58
N HIS A 211 17.88 10.91 7.32
CA HIS A 211 19.19 10.94 7.96
C HIS A 211 19.86 12.31 7.76
N GLU A 212 19.98 12.76 6.51
CA GLU A 212 20.61 14.05 6.19
C GLU A 212 19.85 15.24 6.78
N GLU A 213 18.52 15.20 6.80
CA GLU A 213 17.66 16.25 7.35
C GLU A 213 17.82 16.38 8.88
N CYS A 214 18.02 15.25 9.58
CA CYS A 214 18.01 15.21 11.03
C CYS A 214 19.40 15.12 11.68
N LYS A 215 20.48 14.97 10.91
CA LYS A 215 21.85 14.80 11.44
C LYS A 215 22.33 15.96 12.32
N ASP A 216 21.94 17.19 12.00
CA ASP A 216 22.35 18.38 12.77
C ASP A 216 21.68 18.44 14.16
N GLN A 217 20.60 17.67 14.35
CA GLN A 217 19.94 17.46 15.64
C GLN A 217 20.55 16.26 16.40
N GLY A 218 21.65 15.68 15.90
CA GLY A 218 22.30 14.50 16.46
C GLY A 218 21.48 13.21 16.32
N LYS A 219 20.40 13.21 15.53
CA LYS A 219 19.56 12.03 15.32
C LYS A 219 20.25 11.08 14.35
N ASN A 220 20.28 9.80 14.72
CA ASN A 220 20.93 8.75 13.94
C ASN A 220 19.87 7.87 13.28
N VAL A 221 19.56 8.13 12.02
CA VAL A 221 18.55 7.37 11.26
C VAL A 221 19.23 6.32 10.37
N HIS A 222 18.85 5.06 10.54
CA HIS A 222 19.44 3.90 9.86
C HIS A 222 18.39 3.13 9.05
N PHE A 223 18.78 2.67 7.88
CA PHE A 223 17.97 1.77 7.06
C PHE A 223 18.06 0.34 7.62
N MET A 224 16.92 -0.34 7.76
CA MET A 224 16.86 -1.60 8.51
C MET A 224 17.63 -2.77 7.87
N SER A 225 17.73 -2.83 6.54
CA SER A 225 18.35 -3.96 5.86
C SER A 225 19.80 -3.67 5.44
N ALA A 226 20.68 -4.65 5.58
CA ALA A 226 22.03 -4.59 5.00
C ALA A 226 22.01 -4.73 3.46
N THR A 227 20.93 -5.29 2.90
CA THR A 227 20.73 -5.41 1.46
C THR A 227 19.83 -4.27 0.97
N VAL A 228 20.36 -3.48 0.05
CA VAL A 228 19.62 -2.39 -0.58
C VAL A 228 18.49 -2.95 -1.45
N SER A 229 17.26 -2.55 -1.14
CA SER A 229 16.09 -2.77 -2.00
C SER A 229 15.58 -1.43 -2.49
N MET A 230 15.99 -1.07 -3.70
CA MET A 230 15.50 0.12 -4.38
C MET A 230 14.24 -0.21 -5.18
N CYS A 231 13.26 0.69 -5.15
CA CYS A 231 12.10 0.59 -6.02
C CYS A 231 12.51 0.86 -7.48
N SER A 232 12.77 -0.20 -8.25
CA SER A 232 13.29 -0.12 -9.62
C SER A 232 12.40 0.70 -10.56
N THR A 233 11.10 0.79 -10.30
CA THR A 233 10.16 1.58 -11.10
C THR A 233 10.11 3.05 -10.68
N MET A 234 10.33 3.36 -9.40
CA MET A 234 10.41 4.76 -8.93
C MET A 234 11.66 5.46 -9.50
N PHE A 235 12.77 4.73 -9.60
CA PHE A 235 14.03 5.22 -10.19
C PHE A 235 13.97 5.49 -11.70
N ARG A 236 12.89 5.13 -12.38
CA ARG A 236 12.71 5.43 -13.81
C ARG A 236 12.41 6.90 -14.09
N THR A 237 11.92 7.62 -13.09
CA THR A 237 11.76 9.08 -13.21
C THR A 237 13.07 9.74 -12.82
N ASP A 238 13.83 10.17 -13.83
CA ASP A 238 15.14 10.82 -13.66
C ASP A 238 15.17 12.22 -14.31
N PRO A 239 16.24 13.02 -14.08
CA PRO A 239 16.36 14.35 -14.68
C PRO A 239 16.34 14.38 -16.21
N GLN A 240 16.74 13.30 -16.90
CA GLN A 240 16.79 13.24 -18.37
C GLN A 240 15.38 13.08 -18.92
N HIS A 241 14.57 12.18 -18.34
CA HIS A 241 13.15 12.03 -18.68
C HIS A 241 12.38 13.32 -18.38
N LEU A 242 12.65 13.97 -17.24
CA LEU A 242 12.03 15.25 -16.90
C LEU A 242 12.42 16.35 -17.89
N ALA A 243 13.71 16.48 -18.23
CA ALA A 243 14.18 17.44 -19.22
C ALA A 243 13.50 17.24 -20.57
N TRP A 244 13.42 15.99 -21.05
CA TRP A 244 12.75 15.65 -22.31
C TRP A 244 11.27 16.04 -22.31
N VAL A 245 10.54 15.78 -21.20
CA VAL A 245 9.14 16.24 -21.07
C VAL A 245 9.06 17.76 -21.15
N LEU A 246 9.92 18.48 -20.41
CA LEU A 246 9.90 19.95 -20.39
C LEU A 246 10.25 20.56 -21.75
N GLU A 247 11.21 20.00 -22.47
CA GLU A 247 11.58 20.41 -23.83
C GLU A 247 10.42 20.24 -24.81
N ASN A 248 9.69 19.12 -24.74
CA ASN A 248 8.50 18.91 -25.56
C ASN A 248 7.42 19.95 -25.24
N LEU A 249 7.18 20.24 -23.95
CA LEU A 249 6.21 21.24 -23.54
C LEU A 249 6.58 22.65 -24.05
N VAL A 250 7.86 23.03 -23.99
CA VAL A 250 8.36 24.31 -24.56
C VAL A 250 8.16 24.36 -26.07
N ALA A 251 8.33 23.23 -26.77
CA ALA A 251 8.06 23.11 -28.20
C ALA A 251 6.55 23.05 -28.55
N GLY A 252 5.66 23.06 -27.56
CA GLY A 252 4.21 22.99 -27.77
C GLY A 252 3.65 21.57 -27.95
N HIS A 253 4.43 20.53 -27.63
CA HIS A 253 4.02 19.13 -27.70
C HIS A 253 3.72 18.57 -26.31
N VAL A 254 2.53 17.99 -26.15
CA VAL A 254 2.17 17.23 -24.94
C VAL A 254 2.55 15.77 -25.17
N VAL A 255 3.42 15.24 -24.31
CA VAL A 255 3.87 13.84 -24.33
C VAL A 255 3.45 13.12 -23.05
N ASN A 256 3.34 11.79 -23.11
CA ASN A 256 3.02 10.92 -21.96
C ASN A 256 1.83 11.39 -21.11
N GLN A 257 0.80 11.93 -21.76
CA GLN A 257 -0.42 12.33 -21.07
C GLN A 257 -1.11 11.10 -20.49
N VAL A 258 -1.34 11.12 -19.18
CA VAL A 258 -2.11 10.09 -18.47
C VAL A 258 -3.58 10.42 -18.58
N ALA A 259 -4.37 9.47 -19.08
CA ALA A 259 -5.81 9.56 -19.16
C ALA A 259 -6.45 8.23 -18.75
N VAL A 260 -7.59 8.30 -18.08
CA VAL A 260 -8.41 7.14 -17.74
C VAL A 260 -9.69 7.23 -18.57
N GLN A 261 -10.00 6.16 -19.30
CA GLN A 261 -11.17 6.10 -20.17
C GLN A 261 -12.46 5.93 -19.35
N GLU A 262 -13.58 6.43 -19.89
CA GLU A 262 -14.91 6.09 -19.37
C GLU A 262 -15.26 4.63 -19.73
N PRO A 263 -16.06 3.91 -18.91
CA PRO A 263 -16.68 4.34 -17.65
C PRO A 263 -15.77 4.27 -16.41
N ASN A 264 -14.53 3.77 -16.57
CA ASN A 264 -13.63 3.53 -15.44
C ASN A 264 -13.29 4.82 -14.68
N ALA A 265 -13.14 5.96 -15.37
CA ALA A 265 -12.87 7.24 -14.73
C ALA A 265 -13.98 7.64 -13.73
N THR A 266 -15.24 7.51 -14.12
CA THR A 266 -16.39 7.82 -13.26
C THR A 266 -16.45 6.89 -12.04
N LEU A 267 -16.31 5.58 -12.26
CA LEU A 267 -16.39 4.58 -11.19
C LEU A 267 -15.19 4.66 -10.22
N ALA A 268 -13.98 4.84 -10.74
CA ALA A 268 -12.78 5.03 -9.91
C ALA A 268 -12.90 6.31 -9.05
N ARG A 269 -13.47 7.38 -9.62
CA ARG A 269 -13.75 8.61 -8.88
C ARG A 269 -14.77 8.39 -7.77
N LYS A 270 -15.78 7.55 -7.97
CA LYS A 270 -16.73 7.17 -6.90
C LYS A 270 -15.99 6.51 -5.73
N ALA A 271 -15.13 5.52 -5.98
CA ALA A 271 -14.37 4.84 -4.93
C ALA A 271 -13.38 5.78 -4.21
N LEU A 272 -12.75 6.71 -4.94
CA LEU A 272 -11.88 7.74 -4.36
C LEU A 272 -12.67 8.75 -3.52
N ASN A 273 -13.85 9.17 -3.97
CA ASN A 273 -14.72 10.06 -3.19
C ASN A 273 -15.22 9.37 -1.91
N ASN A 274 -15.52 8.07 -1.95
CA ASN A 274 -15.81 7.29 -0.76
C ASN A 274 -14.64 7.37 0.23
N MET A 275 -13.40 7.17 -0.24
CA MET A 275 -12.20 7.32 0.60
C MET A 275 -12.11 8.72 1.22
N LEU A 276 -12.24 9.77 0.39
CA LEU A 276 -12.14 11.17 0.80
C LEU A 276 -13.23 11.59 1.79
N SER A 277 -14.39 10.92 1.80
CA SER A 277 -15.46 11.18 2.76
C SER A 277 -15.17 10.63 4.18
N VAL A 278 -14.15 9.78 4.32
CA VAL A 278 -13.79 9.09 5.56
C VAL A 278 -12.53 9.66 6.21
N VAL A 279 -11.68 10.36 5.45
CA VAL A 279 -10.38 10.91 5.94
C VAL A 279 -10.51 12.20 6.71
#